data_AF-A0A822CQH2-F1
#
_entry.id   AF-A0A822CQH2-F1
#
_cell.length_a   1.000
_cell.length_b   1.000
_cell.length_c   1.000
_cell.angle_alpha   90.00
_cell.angle_beta   90.00
_cell.angle_gamma   90.00
#
_symmetry.space_group_name_H-M   'P 1'
#
loop_
_entity.id
_entity.type
_entity.pdbx_description
1 polymer ?
#
loop_
_entity_poly.entity_id
_entity_poly.type
_entity_poly.pdbx_seq_one_letter_code
_entity_poly.pdbx_strand_id
1 'polypeptide(L)'
;MAKRKNSTADDNDLSSEDAHPQFGISIQELEKLMQTRGHESIKELKEIHGGLSGIEQKLKTNLITGLSGKEIDLSTRIATFGRNEIPQKSPLTFLC
;
A
#
# COMPACT_ATOMS: atom_id res chain seq x y z
N MET A 1 14.41 -39.46 41.57
CA MET A 1 14.89 -39.52 40.18
C MET A 1 14.57 -38.19 39.50
N ALA A 2 15.50 -37.67 38.71
CA ALA A 2 15.56 -36.28 38.24
C ALA A 2 14.95 -36.07 36.84
N LYS A 3 14.39 -34.88 36.60
CA LYS A 3 14.46 -34.15 35.31
C LYS A 3 14.02 -32.69 35.57
N ARG A 4 14.99 -31.79 35.78
CA ARG A 4 15.53 -30.81 34.82
C ARG A 4 14.62 -29.59 34.60
N LYS A 5 15.15 -28.45 35.07
CA LYS A 5 14.84 -27.08 34.69
C LYS A 5 14.72 -26.97 33.16
N ASN A 6 13.92 -26.02 32.67
CA ASN A 6 14.35 -25.11 31.61
C ASN A 6 13.44 -23.88 31.61
N SER A 7 14.05 -22.75 31.96
CA SER A 7 13.63 -21.40 31.61
C SER A 7 13.73 -21.23 30.10
N THR A 8 12.62 -20.99 29.42
CA THR A 8 12.63 -20.36 28.10
C THR A 8 12.52 -18.86 28.33
N ALA A 9 13.67 -18.20 28.36
CA ALA A 9 13.77 -16.85 27.86
C ALA A 9 13.71 -16.99 26.34
N ASP A 10 12.56 -16.68 25.74
CA ASP A 10 12.49 -16.44 24.32
C ASP A 10 12.61 -14.92 24.14
N ASP A 11 13.86 -14.49 23.98
CA ASP A 11 14.20 -13.29 23.25
C ASP A 11 13.49 -13.37 21.89
N ASN A 12 12.54 -12.48 21.64
CA ASN A 12 12.13 -12.19 20.27
C ASN A 12 12.47 -10.73 19.98
N ASP A 13 13.72 -10.59 19.60
CA ASP A 13 14.26 -9.57 18.71
C ASP A 13 13.29 -9.36 17.52
N LEU A 14 12.32 -8.45 17.68
CA LEU A 14 11.58 -7.91 16.54
C LEU A 14 12.38 -6.77 15.93
N SER A 15 13.52 -7.11 15.36
CA SER A 15 14.08 -6.35 14.26
C SER A 15 13.75 -7.08 12.95
N SER A 16 13.23 -6.29 12.00
CA SER A 16 13.07 -6.63 10.59
C SER A 16 11.90 -7.54 10.20
N GLU A 17 10.75 -6.95 9.92
CA GLU A 17 10.10 -7.05 8.60
C GLU A 17 9.24 -5.80 8.40
N ASP A 18 9.69 -4.86 7.55
CA ASP A 18 8.77 -3.99 6.84
C ASP A 18 7.78 -4.92 6.12
N ALA A 19 6.58 -5.10 6.67
CA ALA A 19 5.55 -5.99 6.16
C ALA A 19 4.92 -5.45 4.86
N HIS A 20 5.75 -5.11 3.88
CA HIS A 20 5.35 -4.74 2.53
C HIS A 20 5.56 -5.91 1.57
N PRO A 21 4.59 -6.84 1.52
CA PRO A 21 4.33 -7.56 0.27
C PRO A 21 2.83 -7.63 -0.08
N GLN A 22 2.00 -6.60 0.20
CA GLN A 22 0.56 -6.72 -0.09
C GLN A 22 0.12 -6.26 -1.50
N PHE A 23 0.83 -5.33 -2.14
CA PHE A 23 0.51 -4.83 -3.49
C PHE A 23 1.75 -4.81 -4.39
N GLY A 24 1.55 -5.05 -5.68
CA GLY A 24 2.64 -5.14 -6.68
C GLY A 24 3.01 -3.81 -7.33
N ILE A 25 2.60 -2.70 -6.73
CA ILE A 25 2.86 -1.34 -7.20
C ILE A 25 2.98 -0.39 -6.01
N SER A 26 3.95 0.52 -6.08
CA SER A 26 4.19 1.54 -5.06
C SER A 26 3.41 2.83 -5.33
N ILE A 27 3.26 3.68 -4.30
CA ILE A 27 2.67 5.03 -4.45
C ILE A 27 3.47 5.86 -5.45
N GLN A 28 4.80 5.80 -5.40
CA GLN A 28 5.67 6.60 -6.28
C GLN A 28 5.49 6.24 -7.75
N GLU A 29 5.36 4.94 -8.06
CA GLU A 29 5.06 4.48 -9.42
C GLU A 29 3.68 4.95 -9.87
N LEU A 30 2.68 4.88 -8.99
CA LEU A 30 1.34 5.36 -9.30
C LEU A 30 1.32 6.89 -9.53
N GLU A 31 2.06 7.64 -8.72
CA GLU A 31 2.22 9.08 -8.86
C GLU A 31 2.87 9.42 -10.21
N LYS A 32 3.99 8.77 -10.54
CA LYS A 32 4.67 8.95 -11.84
C LYS A 32 3.72 8.66 -13.01
N LEU A 33 3.00 7.54 -12.96
CA LEU A 33 2.00 7.20 -13.96
C LEU A 33 0.93 8.29 -14.09
N MET A 34 0.47 8.84 -12.97
CA MET A 34 -0.51 9.93 -12.93
C MET A 34 0.06 11.29 -13.38
N GLN A 35 1.38 11.50 -13.37
CA GLN A 35 2.01 12.72 -13.88
C GLN A 35 2.17 12.69 -15.40
N THR A 36 2.41 11.51 -15.99
CA THR A 36 2.47 11.36 -17.45
C THR A 36 1.10 11.57 -18.11
N ARG A 37 1.08 12.14 -19.32
CA ARG A 37 -0.16 12.47 -20.04
C ARG A 37 -0.07 12.06 -21.51
N GLY A 38 -1.23 11.76 -22.10
CA GLY A 38 -1.36 11.54 -23.55
C GLY A 38 -0.84 10.18 -24.02
N HIS A 39 -0.17 10.16 -25.16
CA HIS A 39 0.26 8.91 -25.79
C HIS A 39 1.41 8.22 -25.04
N GLU A 40 2.26 9.01 -24.38
CA GLU A 40 3.39 8.51 -23.61
C GLU A 40 2.93 7.71 -22.39
N SER A 41 1.90 8.18 -21.68
CA SER A 41 1.33 7.45 -20.53
C SER A 41 0.71 6.12 -20.94
N ILE A 42 0.09 6.04 -22.12
CA ILE A 42 -0.48 4.77 -22.64
C ILE A 42 0.64 3.77 -22.95
N LYS A 43 1.76 4.25 -23.49
CA LYS A 43 2.92 3.41 -23.78
C LYS A 43 3.56 2.89 -22.49
N GLU A 44 3.84 3.78 -21.54
CA GLU A 44 4.41 3.41 -20.24
C GLU A 44 3.51 2.43 -19.48
N LEU A 45 2.20 2.67 -19.47
CA LEU A 45 1.22 1.77 -18.88
C LEU A 45 1.28 0.36 -19.46
N LYS A 46 1.35 0.25 -20.80
CA LYS A 46 1.41 -1.05 -21.48
C LYS A 46 2.75 -1.76 -21.27
N GLU A 47 3.87 -1.04 -21.40
CA GLU A 47 5.22 -1.62 -21.37
C GLU A 47 5.70 -1.95 -19.95
N ILE A 48 5.45 -1.07 -18.98
CA ILE A 48 5.96 -1.23 -17.60
C ILE A 48 4.96 -1.99 -16.72
N HIS A 49 3.68 -1.66 -16.84
CA HIS A 49 2.65 -2.17 -15.93
C HIS A 49 1.81 -3.30 -16.52
N GLY A 50 2.03 -3.70 -17.78
CA GLY A 50 1.25 -4.75 -18.43
C GLY A 50 -0.18 -4.29 -18.81
N GLY A 51 -0.37 -2.99 -19.01
CA GLY A 51 -1.65 -2.39 -19.35
C GLY A 51 -2.63 -2.38 -18.17
N LEU A 52 -3.93 -2.33 -18.50
CA LEU A 52 -5.00 -2.26 -17.50
C LEU A 52 -5.06 -3.53 -16.64
N SER A 53 -4.88 -4.71 -17.24
CA SER A 53 -4.93 -5.99 -16.52
C SER A 53 -3.75 -6.15 -15.55
N GLY A 54 -2.56 -5.70 -15.92
CA GLY A 54 -1.43 -5.75 -14.98
C GLY A 54 -1.60 -4.78 -13.81
N ILE A 55 -2.16 -3.58 -14.02
CA ILE A 55 -2.55 -2.67 -12.93
C ILE A 55 -3.61 -3.31 -12.04
N GLU A 56 -4.63 -3.93 -12.62
CA GLU A 56 -5.72 -4.61 -11.92
C GLU A 56 -5.16 -5.68 -10.95
N GLN A 57 -4.25 -6.52 -11.43
CA GLN A 57 -3.60 -7.55 -10.62
C GLN A 57 -2.67 -6.95 -9.55
N LYS A 58 -1.87 -5.93 -9.90
CA LYS A 58 -0.95 -5.27 -8.95
C LYS A 58 -1.69 -4.59 -7.80
N LEU A 59 -2.83 -3.96 -8.08
CA LEU A 59 -3.71 -3.30 -7.10
C LEU A 59 -4.74 -4.24 -6.46
N LYS A 60 -4.80 -5.52 -6.91
CA LYS A 60 -5.78 -6.52 -6.46
C LYS A 60 -7.21 -5.96 -6.45
N THR A 61 -7.58 -5.23 -7.50
CA THR A 61 -8.92 -4.66 -7.68
C THR A 61 -9.58 -5.35 -8.86
N ASN A 62 -10.89 -5.19 -9.03
CA ASN A 62 -11.55 -5.49 -10.29
C ASN A 62 -11.80 -4.18 -11.06
N LEU A 63 -11.56 -4.13 -12.36
CA LEU A 63 -11.78 -2.93 -13.17
C LEU A 63 -13.27 -2.59 -13.40
N ILE A 64 -14.16 -3.59 -13.31
CA ILE A 64 -15.60 -3.46 -13.54
C ILE A 64 -16.34 -3.30 -12.22
N THR A 65 -16.09 -4.18 -11.25
CA THR A 65 -16.83 -4.23 -9.98
C THR A 65 -16.13 -3.54 -8.82
N GLY A 66 -14.85 -3.17 -8.98
CA GLY A 66 -14.08 -2.48 -7.95
C GLY A 66 -13.63 -3.39 -6.80
N LEU A 67 -13.66 -2.83 -5.58
CA LEU A 67 -13.24 -3.50 -4.35
C LEU A 67 -14.38 -4.27 -3.71
N SER A 68 -14.04 -5.37 -3.04
CA SER A 68 -15.02 -6.24 -2.37
C SER A 68 -15.66 -5.65 -1.11
N GLY A 69 -15.13 -4.52 -0.59
CA GLY A 69 -15.65 -3.85 0.60
C GLY A 69 -15.32 -4.52 1.94
N LYS A 70 -14.44 -5.54 1.95
CA LYS A 70 -14.00 -6.19 3.20
C LYS A 70 -13.18 -5.22 4.04
N GLU A 71 -13.51 -5.08 5.33
CA GLU A 71 -12.82 -4.15 6.23
C GLU A 71 -11.30 -4.38 6.28
N ILE A 72 -10.87 -5.64 6.29
CA ILE A 72 -9.45 -6.01 6.31
C ILE A 72 -8.72 -5.47 5.07
N ASP A 73 -9.33 -5.61 3.88
CA ASP A 73 -8.76 -5.10 2.63
C ASP A 73 -8.69 -3.56 2.63
N LEU A 74 -9.72 -2.90 3.16
CA LEU A 74 -9.75 -1.44 3.30
C LEU A 74 -8.68 -0.93 4.27
N SER A 75 -8.54 -1.54 5.45
CA SER A 75 -7.52 -1.17 6.43
C SER A 75 -6.10 -1.33 5.88
N THR A 76 -5.81 -2.43 5.18
CA THR A 76 -4.52 -2.62 4.51
C THR A 76 -4.27 -1.55 3.44
N ARG A 77 -5.27 -1.23 2.61
CA ARG A 77 -5.12 -0.21 1.57
C ARG A 77 -4.87 1.16 2.17
N ILE A 78 -5.57 1.53 3.25
CA ILE A 78 -5.34 2.78 3.97
C ILE A 78 -3.92 2.82 4.55
N ALA A 79 -3.45 1.71 5.12
CA ALA A 79 -2.08 1.64 5.64
C ALA A 79 -1.01 1.74 4.54
N THR A 80 -1.28 1.20 3.34
CA THR A 80 -0.30 1.16 2.25
C THR A 80 -0.30 2.42 1.39
N PHE A 81 -1.47 2.94 1.03
CA PHE A 81 -1.63 4.06 0.09
C PHE A 81 -2.06 5.37 0.77
N GLY A 82 -2.38 5.33 2.06
CA GLY A 82 -2.95 6.45 2.77
C GLY A 82 -4.46 6.58 2.58
N ARG A 83 -5.04 7.60 3.21
CA ARG A 83 -6.47 7.92 3.16
C ARG A 83 -6.70 9.02 2.11
N ASN A 84 -7.78 8.92 1.34
CA ASN A 84 -8.18 9.94 0.37
C ASN A 84 -8.83 11.15 1.06
N GLU A 85 -8.14 11.71 2.05
CA GLU A 85 -8.56 12.90 2.78
C GLU A 85 -7.58 14.02 2.48
N ILE A 86 -8.09 15.09 1.88
CA ILE A 86 -7.34 16.34 1.77
C ILE A 86 -7.46 17.02 3.13
N PRO A 87 -6.37 17.15 3.91
CA PRO A 87 -6.44 17.80 5.21
C PRO A 87 -6.93 19.24 5.00
N GLN A 88 -7.96 19.63 5.77
CA GLN A 88 -8.38 21.04 5.76
C GLN A 88 -7.21 21.88 6.25
N LYS A 89 -6.90 22.95 5.51
CA LYS A 89 -5.91 23.92 5.96
C LYS A 89 -6.34 24.41 7.34
N SER A 90 -5.44 24.33 8.32
CA SER A 90 -5.71 24.87 9.64
C SER A 90 -6.16 26.33 9.50
N PRO A 91 -7.22 26.75 10.20
CA PRO A 91 -7.67 28.13 10.12
C PRO A 91 -6.49 29.05 10.46
N LEU A 92 -6.37 30.18 9.76
CA LEU A 92 -5.39 31.19 10.16
C LEU A 92 -5.75 31.67 11.56
N THR A 93 -4.87 31.43 12.53
CA THR A 93 -4.97 32.03 13.85
C THR A 93 -4.37 33.43 13.81
N PHE A 94 -5.01 34.39 14.48
CA PHE A 94 -4.52 35.78 14.57
C PHE A 94 -3.31 35.96 15.49
N LEU A 95 -2.96 34.92 16.25
CA LEU A 95 -1.83 34.90 17.17
C LEU A 95 -0.64 34.27 16.44
N CYS A 96 0.23 35.12 15.90
CA CYS A 96 1.63 34.79 15.66
C CYS A 96 2.40 34.84 16.98
#